data_AF-A0A2E7H158-F1
#
_entry.id   AF-A0A2E7H158-F1
#
_cell.length_a   1.000
_cell.length_b   1.000
_cell.length_c   1.000
_cell.angle_alpha   90.00
_cell.angle_beta   90.00
_cell.angle_gamma   90.00
#
_symmetry.space_group_name_H-M   'P 1'
#
loop_
_entity.id
_entity.type
_entity.pdbx_description
1 polymer ?
#
loop_
_entity_poly.entity_id
_entity_poly.type
_entity_poly.pdbx_seq_one_letter_code
_entity_poly.pdbx_strand_id
1 'polypeptide(L)'
;MIHMSTETTTLMGRLEERGKAFPLWIERLLLVGALLVFLVYRRTVLSAVDHAVLGGLIAYVVFPLTLLALVEVLGRGLQRSLQS
;
A
#
# COMPACT_ATOMS: atom_id res chain seq x y z
N MET A 1 16.55 -16.64 42.45
CA MET A 1 16.87 -15.60 41.46
C MET A 1 16.32 -16.08 40.12
N ILE A 2 15.24 -15.48 39.62
CA ILE A 2 14.64 -15.90 38.34
C ILE A 2 15.47 -15.27 37.22
N HIS A 3 16.11 -16.11 36.41
CA HIS A 3 16.87 -15.69 35.24
C HIS A 3 15.88 -15.41 34.10
N MET A 4 15.47 -14.15 33.93
CA MET A 4 14.72 -13.72 32.75
C MET A 4 15.67 -13.77 31.55
N SER A 5 15.49 -14.75 30.65
CA SER A 5 16.12 -14.72 29.33
C SER A 5 15.56 -13.54 28.54
N THR A 6 16.43 -12.72 27.97
CA THR A 6 16.07 -11.51 27.18
C THR A 6 15.51 -11.84 25.79
N GLU A 7 15.16 -13.09 25.54
CA GLU A 7 14.67 -13.55 24.24
C GLU A 7 13.18 -13.25 24.10
N THR A 8 12.82 -12.51 23.05
CA THR A 8 11.42 -12.22 22.75
C THR A 8 10.79 -13.51 22.22
N THR A 9 9.95 -14.13 23.06
CA THR A 9 9.21 -15.34 22.72
C THR A 9 7.74 -14.98 22.50
N THR A 10 7.12 -15.57 21.47
CA THR A 10 5.67 -15.55 21.26
C THR A 10 4.95 -16.07 22.51
N LEU A 11 3.65 -15.83 22.63
CA LEU A 11 2.78 -16.48 23.62
C LEU A 11 2.81 -18.02 23.56
N MET A 12 3.30 -18.61 22.46
CA MET A 12 3.51 -20.06 22.29
C MET A 12 4.96 -20.50 22.53
N GLY A 13 5.82 -19.66 23.10
CA GLY A 13 7.21 -19.99 23.44
C GLY A 13 8.15 -20.12 22.23
N ARG A 14 7.69 -19.78 21.02
CA ARG A 14 8.55 -19.69 19.83
C ARG A 14 9.34 -18.39 19.84
N LEU A 15 10.60 -18.42 19.43
CA LEU A 15 11.40 -17.22 19.20
C LEU A 15 10.76 -16.36 18.11
N GLU A 16 10.45 -15.09 18.42
CA GLU A 16 10.03 -14.12 17.42
C GLU A 16 11.25 -13.43 16.82
N GLU A 17 11.58 -13.74 15.57
CA GLU A 17 12.46 -12.86 14.81
C GLU A 17 11.73 -11.54 14.54
N ARG A 18 12.29 -10.45 15.06
CA ARG A 18 11.74 -9.11 14.83
C ARG A 18 11.88 -8.79 13.33
N GLY A 19 10.76 -8.83 12.62
CA GLY A 19 10.71 -8.50 11.19
C GLY A 19 11.36 -7.14 10.92
N LYS A 20 12.20 -7.07 9.88
CA LYS A 20 12.92 -5.85 9.48
C LYS A 20 11.90 -4.73 9.24
N ALA A 21 12.04 -3.62 9.96
CA ALA A 21 11.09 -2.52 9.89
C ALA A 21 11.06 -1.94 8.47
N PHE A 22 9.93 -2.06 7.78
CA PHE A 22 9.72 -1.41 6.50
C PHE A 22 9.55 0.11 6.72
N PRO A 23 10.22 0.98 5.93
CA PRO A 23 10.04 2.41 6.03
C PRO A 23 8.63 2.84 5.61
N LEU A 24 7.77 3.08 6.60
CA LEU A 24 6.39 3.58 6.44
C LEU A 24 6.29 4.90 5.66
N TRP A 25 7.37 5.68 5.57
CA TRP A 25 7.38 6.94 4.81
C TRP A 25 7.29 6.70 3.30
N ILE A 26 7.79 5.58 2.79
CA ILE A 26 7.74 5.28 1.35
C ILE A 26 6.31 5.00 0.91
N GLU A 27 5.57 4.22 1.71
CA GLU A 27 4.15 3.94 1.46
C GLU A 27 3.33 5.24 1.44
N ARG A 28 3.61 6.16 2.38
CA ARG A 28 2.97 7.48 2.40
C ARG A 28 3.26 8.28 1.14
N LEU A 29 4.49 8.27 0.63
CA LEU A 29 4.81 8.95 -0.63
C LEU A 29 4.09 8.33 -1.83
N LEU A 30 3.98 7.00 -1.88
CA LEU A 30 3.23 6.32 -2.93
C LEU A 30 1.74 6.70 -2.91
N LEU A 31 1.13 6.76 -1.72
CA LEU A 31 -0.26 7.20 -1.55
C LEU A 31 -0.47 8.66 -1.96
N VAL A 32 0.44 9.57 -1.58
CA VAL A 32 0.39 10.96 -2.02
C VAL A 32 0.54 11.05 -3.54
N GLY A 33 1.44 10.27 -4.13
CA GLY A 33 1.60 10.16 -5.58
C GLY A 33 0.32 9.69 -6.28
N ALA A 34 -0.30 8.62 -5.77
CA ALA A 34 -1.58 8.12 -6.27
C ALA A 34 -2.69 9.17 -6.18
N LEU A 35 -2.77 9.92 -5.08
CA LEU A 35 -3.72 11.02 -4.92
C LEU A 35 -3.48 12.11 -5.96
N LEU A 36 -2.24 12.52 -6.20
CA LEU A 36 -1.90 13.51 -7.21
C LEU A 36 -2.28 13.03 -8.62
N VAL A 37 -1.98 11.77 -8.96
CA VAL A 37 -2.40 11.16 -10.23
C VAL A 37 -3.92 11.16 -10.36
N PHE A 38 -4.65 10.77 -9.31
CA PHE A 38 -6.10 10.82 -9.31
C PHE A 38 -6.63 12.24 -9.58
N LEU A 39 -6.09 13.24 -8.88
CA LEU A 39 -6.52 14.63 -9.05
C LEU A 39 -6.25 15.13 -10.47
N VAL A 40 -5.08 14.85 -11.06
CA VAL A 40 -4.75 15.32 -12.40
C VAL A 40 -5.57 14.61 -13.48
N TYR A 41 -5.73 13.28 -13.37
CA TYR A 41 -6.29 12.46 -14.45
C TYR A 41 -7.77 12.13 -14.33
N ARG A 42 -8.44 12.40 -13.19
CA ARG A 42 -9.87 12.07 -13.01
C ARG A 42 -10.78 12.61 -14.12
N ARG A 43 -10.50 13.84 -14.62
CA ARG A 43 -11.28 14.47 -15.70
C ARG A 43 -11.07 13.75 -17.02
N THR A 44 -9.82 13.41 -17.33
CA THR A 44 -9.45 12.63 -18.52
C THR A 44 -10.13 11.26 -18.52
N VAL A 45 -10.11 10.56 -17.38
CA VAL A 45 -10.78 9.26 -17.22
C VAL A 45 -12.30 9.40 -17.36
N LEU A 46 -12.89 10.43 -16.78
CA LEU A 46 -14.32 10.70 -16.92
C LEU A 46 -14.72 10.97 -18.38
N SER A 47 -13.90 11.73 -19.13
CA SER A 47 -14.14 12.02 -20.55
C SER A 47 -13.82 10.88 -21.51
N ALA A 48 -13.10 9.85 -21.06
CA ALA A 48 -12.75 8.70 -21.90
C ALA A 48 -13.93 7.76 -22.14
N VAL A 49 -15.03 7.94 -21.40
CA VAL A 49 -16.21 7.08 -21.45
C VAL A 49 -17.42 7.94 -21.80
N ASP A 50 -18.00 7.71 -22.98
CA ASP A 50 -19.15 8.47 -23.51
C ASP A 50 -20.50 8.03 -22.89
N HIS A 51 -20.48 7.75 -21.58
CA HIS A 51 -21.67 7.33 -20.84
C HIS A 51 -21.60 7.87 -19.41
N ALA A 52 -22.52 8.76 -19.04
CA ALA A 52 -22.42 9.54 -17.81
C ALA A 52 -22.30 8.70 -16.53
N VAL A 53 -23.11 7.63 -16.41
CA VAL A 53 -23.12 6.76 -15.23
C VAL A 53 -21.86 5.89 -15.17
N LEU A 54 -21.50 5.27 -16.29
CA LEU A 54 -20.35 4.36 -16.37
C LEU A 54 -19.03 5.14 -16.25
N GLY A 55 -18.93 6.31 -16.87
CA GLY A 55 -17.80 7.22 -16.74
C GLY A 55 -17.62 7.69 -15.31
N GLY A 56 -18.71 8.02 -14.61
CA GLY A 56 -18.68 8.34 -13.18
C GLY A 56 -18.16 7.16 -12.34
N LEU A 57 -18.70 5.96 -12.55
CA LEU A 57 -18.26 4.75 -11.84
C LEU A 57 -16.78 4.45 -12.10
N ILE A 58 -16.33 4.55 -13.34
CA ILE A 58 -14.92 4.29 -13.68
C ILE A 58 -14.02 5.37 -13.06
N ALA A 59 -14.35 6.65 -13.22
CA ALA A 59 -13.50 7.75 -12.77
C ALA A 59 -13.40 7.84 -11.24
N TYR A 60 -14.48 7.55 -10.50
CA TYR A 60 -14.54 7.78 -9.06
C TYR A 60 -14.51 6.50 -8.21
N VAL A 61 -14.65 5.30 -8.81
CA VAL A 61 -14.57 4.02 -8.10
C VAL A 61 -13.44 3.17 -8.64
N VAL A 62 -13.50 2.78 -9.91
CA VAL A 62 -12.55 1.81 -10.50
C VAL A 62 -11.13 2.40 -10.55
N PHE A 63 -11.01 3.64 -11.00
CA PHE A 63 -9.73 4.32 -11.13
C PHE A 63 -8.99 4.49 -9.80
N PRO A 64 -9.57 5.07 -8.74
CA PRO A 64 -8.88 5.16 -7.45
C PRO A 64 -8.57 3.78 -6.84
N LEU A 65 -9.45 2.78 -6.99
CA LEU A 65 -9.16 1.42 -6.53
C LEU A 65 -7.96 0.80 -7.26
N THR A 66 -7.83 1.07 -8.56
CA THR A 66 -6.70 0.59 -9.36
C THR A 66 -5.40 1.28 -8.92
N LEU A 67 -5.44 2.58 -8.62
CA LEU A 67 -4.28 3.30 -8.07
C LEU A 67 -3.85 2.73 -6.71
N LEU A 68 -4.81 2.44 -5.83
CA LEU A 68 -4.51 1.81 -4.53
C LEU A 68 -3.92 0.40 -4.70
N ALA A 69 -4.47 -0.40 -5.61
CA ALA A 69 -3.92 -1.73 -5.91
C ALA A 69 -2.48 -1.64 -6.47
N LEU A 70 -2.19 -0.65 -7.29
CA LEU A 70 -0.85 -0.39 -7.81
C LEU A 70 0.12 -0.01 -6.69
N VAL A 71 -0.27 0.91 -5.81
CA VAL A 71 0.52 1.31 -4.63
C VAL A 71 0.87 0.10 -3.78
N GLU A 72 -0.10 -0.77 -3.53
CA GLU A 72 0.08 -1.99 -2.75
C GLU A 72 1.07 -2.97 -3.42
N VAL A 73 0.95 -3.19 -4.74
CA VAL A 73 1.88 -4.07 -5.48
C VAL A 73 3.29 -3.51 -5.45
N LEU A 74 3.46 -2.20 -5.65
CA LEU A 74 4.77 -1.54 -5.58
C LEU A 74 5.35 -1.59 -4.17
N GLY A 75 4.54 -1.34 -3.14
CA GLY A 75 4.94 -1.41 -1.73
C GLY A 75 5.45 -2.80 -1.37
N ARG A 76 4.71 -3.85 -1.74
CA ARG A 76 5.13 -5.25 -1.53
C ARG A 76 6.38 -5.62 -2.34
N GLY A 77 6.52 -5.13 -3.57
CA GLY A 77 7.71 -5.32 -4.39
C GLY A 77 8.96 -4.72 -3.73
N LEU A 78 8.85 -3.49 -3.22
CA LEU A 78 9.93 -2.82 -2.51
C LEU A 78 10.28 -3.52 -1.19
N GLN A 79 9.27 -3.93 -0.41
CA GLN A 79 9.48 -4.72 0.81
C GLN A 79 10.32 -5.97 0.53
N ARG A 80 9.96 -6.73 -0.51
CA ARG A 80 10.71 -7.92 -0.93
C ARG A 80 12.15 -7.59 -1.34
N SER A 81 12.35 -6.52 -2.11
CA SER A 81 13.70 -6.11 -2.53
C SER A 81 14.60 -5.66 -1.37
N LEU A 82 14.03 -5.09 -0.31
CA LEU A 82 14.80 -4.65 0.87
C LEU A 82 15.07 -5.78 1.89
N GLN A 83 14.38 -6.90 1.72
CA GLN A 83 14.50 -8.11 2.55
C GLN A 83 15.36 -9.21 1.88
N SER A 84 15.61 -9.11 0.57
CA SER A 84 16.60 -9.92 -0.15
C SER A 84 18.03 -9.46 0.14
#